data_AF-A0A388NYP3-F1
#
_entry.id   AF-A0A388NYP3-F1
#
_cell.length_a   1.000
_cell.length_b   1.000
_cell.length_c   1.000
_cell.angle_alpha   90.00
_cell.angle_beta   90.00
_cell.angle_gamma   90.00
#
_symmetry.space_group_name_H-M   'P 1'
#
loop_
_entity.id
_entity.type
_entity.pdbx_description
1 polymer ?
#
loop_
_entity_poly.entity_id
_entity_poly.type
_entity_poly.pdbx_seq_one_letter_code
_entity_poly.pdbx_strand_id
1 'polypeptide(L)'
;MVKQYPIIITVRDRLSCLKELLNWLETAGQTEIWLCDNASTYPPLVEFLRTTKHHVVYNNFNLGHRAPWLSGLVPELGHDRFFIISDPDVVPDKNTPTDVFEVFEQAFLTDPKIDKVGFSLRIDDLPDHYIHKQDVITWESQFWRYKLPNGFYSAPIDTTFAMHRPGGGHKNANSLRSALPYTARHLPWYYDLSKPTVEDDYYNKHADSLITNWNTEKLPASVLAVLVKLRAENETRKSTN
;
A
#
# COMPACT_ATOMS: atom_id res chain seq x y z
N MET A 1 27.15 0.44 2.66
CA MET A 1 26.20 0.60 1.54
C MET A 1 24.84 0.14 2.04
N VAL A 2 23.76 0.85 1.70
CA VAL A 2 22.39 0.46 2.05
C VAL A 2 22.03 -0.81 1.28
N LYS A 3 21.46 -1.81 1.95
CA LYS A 3 21.04 -3.05 1.29
C LYS A 3 19.90 -2.76 0.32
N GLN A 4 20.01 -3.26 -0.90
CA GLN A 4 19.02 -3.01 -1.95
C GLN A 4 17.97 -4.12 -1.98
N TYR A 5 16.72 -3.71 -2.23
CA TYR A 5 15.61 -4.61 -2.47
C TYR A 5 14.90 -4.19 -3.77
N PRO A 6 14.55 -5.14 -4.65
CA PRO A 6 13.67 -4.82 -5.76
C PRO A 6 12.31 -4.36 -5.22
N ILE A 7 11.89 -3.17 -5.62
CA ILE A 7 10.63 -2.56 -5.23
C ILE A 7 9.74 -2.45 -6.46
N ILE A 8 8.67 -3.23 -6.49
CA ILE A 8 7.69 -3.25 -7.57
C ILE A 8 6.51 -2.37 -7.16
N ILE A 9 6.30 -1.28 -7.86
CA ILE A 9 5.19 -0.35 -7.64
C ILE A 9 4.16 -0.57 -8.74
N THR A 10 2.93 -0.92 -8.38
CA THR A 10 1.84 -1.00 -9.35
C THR A 10 1.39 0.42 -9.69
N VAL A 11 1.32 0.76 -10.97
CA VAL A 11 1.04 2.13 -11.41
C VAL A 11 -0.18 2.16 -12.33
N ARG A 12 -1.13 3.04 -12.03
CA ARG A 12 -2.29 3.33 -12.88
C ARG A 12 -2.77 4.76 -12.66
N ASP A 13 -2.62 5.61 -13.67
CA ASP A 13 -3.22 6.96 -13.75
C ASP A 13 -3.03 7.89 -12.54
N ARG A 14 -2.05 7.62 -11.67
CA ARG A 14 -1.71 8.42 -10.50
C ARG A 14 -0.22 8.74 -10.48
N LEU A 15 0.10 10.03 -10.59
CA LEU A 15 1.47 10.54 -10.69
C LEU A 15 1.92 11.24 -9.42
N SER A 16 1.04 12.04 -8.81
CA SER A 16 1.43 12.92 -7.71
C SER A 16 1.90 12.11 -6.49
N CYS A 17 1.11 11.14 -6.06
CA CYS A 17 1.47 10.24 -4.97
C CYS A 17 2.66 9.33 -5.31
N LEU A 18 2.75 8.85 -6.57
CA LEU A 18 3.88 8.05 -7.04
C LEU A 18 5.20 8.81 -6.86
N LYS A 19 5.24 10.10 -7.21
CA LYS A 19 6.44 10.93 -7.01
C LYS A 19 6.82 11.07 -5.54
N GLU A 20 5.85 11.16 -4.63
CA GLU A 20 6.12 11.19 -3.19
C GLU A 20 6.74 9.88 -2.70
N LEU A 21 6.19 8.73 -3.12
CA LEU A 21 6.75 7.41 -2.80
C LEU A 21 8.17 7.25 -3.35
N LEU A 22 8.39 7.61 -4.62
CA LEU A 22 9.71 7.54 -5.25
C LEU A 22 10.74 8.42 -4.53
N ASN A 23 10.37 9.66 -4.19
CA ASN A 23 11.27 10.54 -3.45
C ASN A 23 11.64 9.96 -2.08
N TRP A 24 10.68 9.34 -1.38
CA TRP A 24 10.96 8.69 -0.09
C TRP A 24 11.92 7.50 -0.26
N LEU A 25 11.68 6.63 -1.25
CA LEU A 25 12.53 5.47 -1.54
C LEU A 25 13.96 5.87 -1.92
N GLU A 26 14.11 6.89 -2.77
CA GLU A 26 15.41 7.43 -3.16
C GLU A 26 16.15 8.03 -1.96
N THR A 27 15.45 8.75 -1.09
CA THR A 27 16.03 9.30 0.15
C THR A 27 16.46 8.19 1.11
N ALA A 28 15.73 7.08 1.14
CA ALA A 28 16.09 5.88 1.90
C ALA A 28 17.25 5.08 1.26
N GLY A 29 17.77 5.53 0.10
CA GLY A 29 18.91 4.92 -0.58
C GLY A 29 18.56 3.71 -1.43
N GLN A 30 17.28 3.47 -1.71
CA GLN A 30 16.84 2.42 -2.63
C GLN A 30 16.93 2.90 -4.07
N THR A 31 17.44 2.05 -4.95
CA THR A 31 17.66 2.37 -6.37
C THR A 31 17.03 1.35 -7.32
N GLU A 32 16.74 0.14 -6.84
CA GLU A 32 16.16 -0.93 -7.65
C GLU A 32 14.62 -0.85 -7.67
N ILE A 33 14.10 0.19 -8.33
CA ILE A 33 12.67 0.49 -8.37
C ILE A 33 12.10 0.17 -9.75
N TRP A 34 11.03 -0.63 -9.76
CA TRP A 34 10.31 -1.12 -10.93
C TRP A 34 8.87 -0.61 -10.92
N LEU A 35 8.50 0.15 -11.95
CA LEU A 35 7.15 0.65 -12.17
C LEU A 35 6.40 -0.34 -13.07
N CYS A 36 5.44 -1.05 -12.50
CA CYS A 36 4.57 -1.99 -13.21
C CYS A 36 3.32 -1.24 -13.69
N ASP A 37 3.39 -0.69 -14.91
CA ASP A 37 2.31 0.12 -15.48
C ASP A 37 1.15 -0.76 -15.96
N ASN A 38 -0.02 -0.51 -15.38
CA ASN A 38 -1.28 -1.17 -15.70
C ASN A 38 -2.04 -0.46 -16.83
N ALA A 39 -1.34 -0.13 -17.91
CA ALA A 39 -1.90 0.58 -19.07
C ALA A 39 -2.49 1.94 -18.69
N SER A 40 -1.68 2.79 -18.06
CA SER A 40 -2.07 4.16 -17.76
C SER A 40 -2.35 4.94 -19.05
N THR A 41 -3.36 5.80 -18.99
CA THR A 41 -3.76 6.71 -20.07
C THR A 41 -3.67 8.18 -19.65
N TYR A 42 -3.43 8.48 -18.37
CA TYR A 42 -3.27 9.84 -17.87
C TYR A 42 -2.01 10.50 -18.49
N PRO A 43 -2.15 11.52 -19.35
CA PRO A 43 -1.01 12.00 -20.15
C PRO A 43 0.23 12.42 -19.35
N PRO A 44 0.11 13.12 -18.20
CA PRO A 44 1.28 13.45 -17.38
C PRO A 44 2.02 12.22 -16.84
N LEU A 45 1.29 11.17 -16.46
CA LEU A 45 1.91 9.91 -16.00
C LEU A 45 2.58 9.17 -17.15
N VAL A 46 1.92 9.09 -18.31
CA VAL A 46 2.50 8.45 -19.50
C VAL A 46 3.83 9.11 -19.89
N GLU A 47 3.87 10.44 -19.90
CA GLU A 47 5.12 11.17 -20.19
C GLU A 47 6.19 10.97 -19.11
N PHE A 48 5.78 10.91 -17.83
CA PHE A 48 6.70 10.59 -16.74
C PHE A 48 7.31 9.19 -16.90
N LEU A 49 6.50 8.16 -17.18
CA LEU A 49 6.98 6.79 -17.36
C LEU A 49 7.96 6.66 -18.54
N ARG A 50 7.79 7.48 -19.59
CA ARG A 50 8.70 7.52 -20.75
C ARG A 50 10.08 8.11 -20.43
N THR A 51 10.16 9.00 -19.44
CA THR A 51 11.34 9.83 -19.16
C THR A 51 12.03 9.52 -17.83
N THR A 52 11.41 8.68 -17.00
CA THR A 52 11.92 8.34 -15.68
C THR A 52 13.21 7.52 -15.75
N LYS A 53 14.06 7.66 -14.73
CA LYS A 53 15.29 6.86 -14.57
C LYS A 53 15.04 5.45 -14.04
N HIS A 54 13.84 5.20 -13.53
CA HIS A 54 13.44 3.92 -12.93
C HIS A 54 13.16 2.89 -14.01
N HIS A 55 13.14 1.61 -13.63
CA HIS A 55 12.72 0.56 -14.55
C HIS A 55 11.21 0.61 -14.75
N VAL A 56 10.75 0.41 -15.97
CA VAL A 56 9.31 0.41 -16.30
C VAL A 56 8.95 -0.84 -17.08
N VAL A 57 7.92 -1.55 -16.61
CA VAL A 57 7.28 -2.64 -17.34
C VAL A 57 5.88 -2.19 -17.74
N TYR A 58 5.65 -2.12 -19.05
CA TYR A 58 4.36 -1.77 -19.63
C TYR A 58 3.53 -3.03 -19.89
N ASN A 59 2.48 -3.26 -19.11
CA ASN A 59 1.62 -4.44 -19.28
C ASN A 59 0.74 -4.35 -20.53
N ASN A 60 0.56 -3.17 -21.14
CA ASN A 60 -0.32 -2.87 -22.28
C ASN A 60 -1.82 -3.10 -22.05
N PHE A 61 -2.21 -3.75 -20.95
CA PHE A 61 -3.58 -3.88 -20.46
C PHE A 61 -3.59 -3.83 -18.94
N ASN A 62 -4.77 -3.56 -18.36
CA ASN A 62 -4.92 -3.46 -16.92
C ASN A 62 -4.97 -4.86 -16.27
N LEU A 63 -3.89 -5.25 -15.58
CA LEU A 63 -3.80 -6.51 -14.83
C LEU A 63 -4.34 -6.39 -13.39
N GLY A 64 -4.85 -5.22 -13.01
CA GLY A 64 -5.36 -4.93 -11.68
C GLY A 64 -4.30 -5.10 -10.59
N HIS A 65 -4.75 -5.39 -9.37
CA HIS A 65 -3.87 -5.60 -8.21
C HIS A 65 -2.89 -6.78 -8.39
N ARG A 66 -3.12 -7.68 -9.36
CA ARG A 66 -2.26 -8.84 -9.63
C ARG A 66 -1.10 -8.54 -10.58
N ALA A 67 -0.99 -7.31 -11.07
CA ALA A 67 0.03 -6.91 -12.04
C ALA A 67 1.47 -7.28 -11.67
N PRO A 68 1.95 -7.13 -10.41
CA PRO A 68 3.30 -7.55 -10.05
C PRO A 68 3.59 -9.04 -10.36
N TRP A 69 2.59 -9.90 -10.19
CA TRP A 69 2.73 -11.34 -10.45
C TRP A 69 2.52 -11.69 -11.92
N LEU A 70 1.51 -11.10 -12.56
CA LEU A 70 1.12 -11.41 -13.94
C LEU A 70 2.06 -10.79 -14.98
N SER A 71 2.78 -9.72 -14.64
CA SER A 71 3.81 -9.09 -15.48
C SER A 71 5.11 -9.91 -15.57
N GLY A 72 5.31 -10.88 -14.68
CA GLY A 72 6.57 -11.63 -14.55
C GLY A 72 7.58 -11.01 -13.57
N LEU A 73 7.36 -9.77 -13.09
CA LEU A 73 8.28 -9.09 -12.17
C LEU A 73 8.50 -9.85 -10.86
N VAL A 74 7.44 -10.37 -10.23
CA VAL A 74 7.59 -11.14 -8.99
C VAL A 74 8.38 -12.44 -9.21
N PRO A 75 8.04 -13.30 -10.20
CA PRO A 75 8.88 -14.44 -10.54
C PRO A 75 10.33 -14.10 -10.87
N GLU A 76 10.59 -12.99 -11.55
CA GLU A 76 11.95 -12.60 -11.96
C GLU A 76 12.78 -12.04 -10.80
N LEU A 77 12.23 -11.09 -10.04
CA LEU A 77 12.97 -10.32 -9.04
C LEU A 77 12.91 -10.94 -7.64
N GLY A 78 11.87 -11.73 -7.36
CA GLY A 78 11.53 -12.25 -6.04
C GLY A 78 11.73 -13.74 -5.86
N HIS A 79 12.30 -14.46 -6.84
CA HIS A 79 12.48 -15.91 -6.76
C HIS A 79 13.37 -16.34 -5.60
N ASP A 80 14.51 -15.67 -5.41
CA ASP A 80 15.59 -16.09 -4.51
C ASP A 80 15.99 -15.02 -3.47
N ARG A 81 15.33 -13.86 -3.47
CA ARG A 81 15.58 -12.77 -2.51
C ARG A 81 14.31 -12.06 -2.09
N PHE A 82 14.41 -11.34 -0.97
CA PHE A 82 13.33 -10.46 -0.50
C PHE A 82 13.06 -9.36 -1.52
N PHE A 83 11.79 -9.03 -1.70
CA PHE A 83 11.34 -8.00 -2.62
C PHE A 83 10.15 -7.27 -2.01
N ILE A 84 9.82 -6.10 -2.55
CA ILE A 84 8.74 -5.25 -2.03
C ILE A 84 7.69 -5.04 -3.11
N ILE A 85 6.42 -5.09 -2.71
CA ILE A 85 5.29 -4.66 -3.54
C ILE A 85 4.62 -3.47 -2.85
N SER A 86 4.23 -2.47 -3.63
CA SER A 86 3.41 -1.36 -3.15
C SER A 86 2.44 -0.85 -4.22
N ASP A 87 1.30 -0.34 -3.77
CA ASP A 87 0.51 0.66 -4.50
C ASP A 87 1.25 2.01 -4.57
N PRO A 88 0.93 2.90 -5.52
CA PRO A 88 1.70 4.13 -5.72
C PRO A 88 1.38 5.21 -4.68
N ASP A 89 0.33 5.01 -3.89
CA ASP A 89 -0.19 5.98 -2.93
C ASP A 89 -0.01 5.58 -1.45
N VAL A 90 0.78 4.55 -1.18
CA VAL A 90 1.20 4.17 0.17
C VAL A 90 2.61 4.70 0.42
N VAL A 91 2.70 5.85 1.10
CA VAL A 91 3.97 6.54 1.36
C VAL A 91 4.34 6.41 2.84
N PRO A 92 5.54 5.92 3.19
CA PRO A 92 5.98 5.88 4.58
C PRO A 92 5.92 7.26 5.24
N ASP A 93 5.60 7.29 6.53
CA ASP A 93 5.50 8.56 7.25
C ASP A 93 6.86 9.29 7.24
N LYS A 94 6.82 10.62 7.25
CA LYS A 94 8.05 11.43 7.27
C LYS A 94 9.00 11.08 8.44
N ASN A 95 8.47 10.55 9.53
CA ASN A 95 9.23 10.15 10.71
C ASN A 95 9.60 8.66 10.70
N THR A 96 9.20 7.90 9.67
CA THR A 96 9.58 6.50 9.53
C THR A 96 11.08 6.39 9.30
N PRO A 97 11.82 5.72 10.21
CA PRO A 97 13.26 5.52 10.03
C PRO A 97 13.58 4.69 8.79
N THR A 98 14.74 4.94 8.19
CA THR A 98 15.15 4.29 6.92
C THR A 98 15.69 2.87 7.09
N ASP A 99 15.96 2.42 8.32
CA ASP A 99 16.30 1.03 8.66
C ASP A 99 15.08 0.08 8.65
N VAL A 100 13.92 0.58 8.21
CA VAL A 100 12.68 -0.20 8.13
C VAL A 100 12.82 -1.47 7.29
N PHE A 101 13.65 -1.45 6.25
CA PHE A 101 13.85 -2.61 5.38
C PHE A 101 14.55 -3.75 6.15
N GLU A 102 15.57 -3.41 6.92
CA GLU A 102 16.25 -4.34 7.81
C GLU A 102 15.29 -4.86 8.89
N VAL A 103 14.46 -3.99 9.48
CA VAL A 103 13.45 -4.39 10.46
C VAL A 103 12.43 -5.38 9.86
N PHE A 104 11.98 -5.15 8.62
CA PHE A 104 11.08 -6.06 7.93
C PHE A 104 11.75 -7.40 7.62
N GLU A 105 12.99 -7.38 7.13
CA GLU A 105 13.74 -8.60 6.85
C GLU A 105 13.97 -9.44 8.13
N GLN A 106 14.33 -8.79 9.25
CA GLN A 106 14.53 -9.47 10.52
C GLN A 106 13.26 -10.15 11.04
N ALA A 107 12.08 -9.60 10.76
CA ALA A 107 10.83 -10.21 11.18
C ALA A 107 10.63 -11.63 10.57
N PHE A 108 11.07 -11.86 9.33
CA PHE A 108 11.02 -13.18 8.69
C PHE A 108 11.93 -14.22 9.37
N LEU A 109 13.04 -13.80 9.98
CA LEU A 109 13.93 -14.70 10.71
C LEU A 109 13.30 -15.20 12.02
N THR A 110 12.39 -14.41 12.60
CA THR A 110 11.69 -14.75 13.84
C THR A 110 10.46 -15.63 13.62
N ASP A 111 9.84 -15.56 12.44
CA ASP A 111 8.70 -16.41 12.07
C ASP A 111 8.76 -16.80 10.57
N PRO A 112 9.35 -17.96 10.24
CA PRO A 112 9.48 -18.43 8.85
C PRO A 112 8.15 -18.72 8.14
N LYS A 113 7.00 -18.70 8.85
CA LYS A 113 5.68 -18.94 8.26
C LYS A 113 5.06 -17.66 7.69
N ILE A 114 5.63 -16.50 7.99
CA ILE A 114 5.15 -15.22 7.49
C ILE A 114 5.53 -15.05 6.02
N ASP A 115 4.55 -14.68 5.22
CA ASP A 115 4.71 -14.45 3.79
C ASP A 115 5.04 -12.99 3.48
N LYS A 116 4.51 -12.05 4.28
CA LYS A 116 4.70 -10.61 4.09
C LYS A 116 4.90 -9.85 5.40
N VAL A 117 5.73 -8.81 5.36
CA VAL A 117 5.90 -7.85 6.45
C VAL A 117 5.81 -6.46 5.85
N GLY A 118 4.89 -5.64 6.34
CA GLY A 118 4.64 -4.32 5.76
C GLY A 118 4.14 -3.31 6.76
N PHE A 119 3.77 -2.13 6.26
CA PHE A 119 3.35 -1.04 7.12
C PHE A 119 1.94 -1.24 7.68
N SER A 120 1.74 -0.84 8.94
CA SER A 120 0.41 -0.38 9.37
C SER A 120 0.14 1.01 8.78
N LEU A 121 -1.09 1.23 8.32
CA LEU A 121 -1.52 2.53 7.83
C LEU A 121 -1.94 3.43 9.00
N ARG A 122 -1.49 4.69 8.97
CA ARG A 122 -1.83 5.68 10.00
C ARG A 122 -3.32 6.01 9.97
N ILE A 123 -3.90 6.08 11.17
CA ILE A 123 -5.31 6.44 11.41
C ILE A 123 -5.47 7.48 12.51
N ASP A 124 -4.37 7.87 13.14
CA ASP A 124 -4.31 8.82 14.25
C ASP A 124 -4.17 10.28 13.78
N ASP A 125 -3.86 10.50 12.49
CA ASP A 125 -3.56 11.81 11.91
C ASP A 125 -4.41 12.16 10.67
N LEU A 126 -5.51 11.44 10.44
CA LEU A 126 -6.42 11.72 9.32
C LEU A 126 -7.08 13.11 9.48
N PRO A 127 -7.13 13.93 8.42
CA PRO A 127 -7.68 15.27 8.50
C PRO A 127 -9.21 15.26 8.58
N ASP A 128 -9.78 16.25 9.28
CA ASP A 128 -11.23 16.35 9.48
C ASP A 128 -12.01 16.65 8.19
N HIS A 129 -11.36 17.21 7.16
CA HIS A 129 -11.98 17.45 5.86
C HIS A 129 -12.20 16.17 5.05
N TYR A 130 -11.51 15.08 5.38
CA TYR A 130 -11.69 13.82 4.65
C TYR A 130 -13.00 13.17 5.09
N ILE A 131 -13.99 13.18 4.19
CA ILE A 131 -15.38 12.78 4.47
C ILE A 131 -15.51 11.35 5.02
N HIS A 132 -14.59 10.44 4.65
CA HIS A 132 -14.60 9.04 5.10
C HIS A 132 -13.67 8.79 6.30
N LYS A 133 -13.19 9.82 6.99
CA LYS A 133 -12.24 9.69 8.12
C LYS A 133 -12.67 8.63 9.13
N GLN A 134 -13.90 8.71 9.63
CA GLN A 134 -14.37 7.77 10.65
C GLN A 134 -14.54 6.34 10.11
N ASP A 135 -14.80 6.20 8.82
CA ASP A 135 -14.96 4.92 8.15
C ASP A 135 -13.61 4.24 7.94
N VAL A 136 -12.59 5.00 7.51
CA VAL A 136 -11.21 4.52 7.46
C VAL A 136 -10.71 4.13 8.85
N ILE A 137 -10.94 4.95 9.88
CA ILE A 137 -10.56 4.60 11.26
C ILE A 137 -11.23 3.29 11.67
N THR A 138 -12.53 3.14 11.40
CA THR A 138 -13.29 1.92 11.73
C THR A 138 -12.72 0.70 11.01
N TRP A 139 -12.43 0.84 9.71
CA TRP A 139 -11.88 -0.21 8.87
C TRP A 139 -10.50 -0.66 9.34
N GLU A 140 -9.55 0.27 9.42
CA GLU A 140 -8.15 -0.03 9.71
C GLU A 140 -7.90 -0.39 11.17
N SER A 141 -8.72 0.08 12.12
CA SER A 141 -8.56 -0.25 13.54
C SER A 141 -8.49 -1.75 13.81
N GLN A 142 -9.09 -2.59 12.95
CA GLN A 142 -9.02 -4.04 13.10
C GLN A 142 -7.58 -4.58 12.98
N PHE A 143 -6.74 -3.94 12.17
CA PHE A 143 -5.37 -4.36 11.90
C PHE A 143 -4.39 -3.93 13.01
N TRP A 144 -4.82 -3.00 13.87
CA TRP A 144 -4.07 -2.52 15.03
C TRP A 144 -4.37 -3.30 16.34
N ARG A 145 -5.15 -4.39 16.27
CA ARG A 145 -5.67 -5.06 17.48
C ARG A 145 -4.70 -6.05 18.10
N TYR A 146 -4.15 -6.97 17.31
CA TYR A 146 -3.42 -8.12 17.83
C TYR A 146 -1.91 -7.90 17.74
N LYS A 147 -1.35 -7.23 18.75
CA LYS A 147 0.08 -6.99 18.88
C LYS A 147 0.79 -8.23 19.40
N LEU A 148 1.81 -8.67 18.69
CA LEU A 148 2.67 -9.79 19.05
C LEU A 148 3.81 -9.35 19.98
N PRO A 149 4.44 -10.29 20.72
CA PRO A 149 5.59 -9.98 21.59
C PRO A 149 6.78 -9.36 20.84
N ASN A 150 6.94 -9.63 19.55
CA ASN A 150 7.98 -9.05 18.70
C ASN A 150 7.68 -7.60 18.27
N GLY A 151 6.55 -7.02 18.72
CA GLY A 151 6.18 -5.63 18.47
C GLY A 151 5.33 -5.39 17.21
N PHE A 152 5.21 -6.38 16.32
CA PHE A 152 4.35 -6.30 15.14
C PHE A 152 2.88 -6.61 15.46
N TYR A 153 1.98 -6.29 14.54
CA TYR A 153 0.59 -6.71 14.56
C TYR A 153 0.36 -7.85 13.58
N SER A 154 -0.31 -8.93 14.02
CA SER A 154 -0.74 -9.98 13.08
C SER A 154 -2.01 -9.52 12.39
N ALA A 155 -1.91 -9.21 11.11
CA ALA A 155 -3.01 -8.67 10.33
C ALA A 155 -2.77 -8.86 8.83
N PRO A 156 -3.82 -9.14 8.03
CA PRO A 156 -3.64 -9.31 6.59
C PRO A 156 -3.06 -8.07 5.91
N ILE A 157 -2.21 -8.27 4.91
CA ILE A 157 -1.71 -7.23 4.00
C ILE A 157 -1.97 -7.64 2.56
N ASP A 158 -2.60 -6.74 1.79
CA ASP A 158 -2.83 -6.92 0.37
C ASP A 158 -1.68 -6.33 -0.48
N THR A 159 -1.91 -5.20 -1.16
CA THR A 159 -0.93 -4.41 -1.94
C THR A 159 -0.42 -3.17 -1.20
N THR A 160 -0.78 -3.00 0.08
CA THR A 160 -0.11 -2.05 0.97
C THR A 160 1.38 -2.35 1.00
N PHE A 161 2.23 -1.33 0.90
CA PHE A 161 3.69 -1.46 0.91
C PHE A 161 4.17 -2.54 1.89
N ALA A 162 4.69 -3.63 1.32
CA ALA A 162 5.12 -4.80 2.07
C ALA A 162 6.32 -5.48 1.41
N MET A 163 7.26 -5.91 2.25
CA MET A 163 8.30 -6.86 1.89
C MET A 163 7.71 -8.27 1.87
N HIS A 164 8.11 -9.06 0.88
CA HIS A 164 7.75 -10.45 0.68
C HIS A 164 8.99 -11.32 0.84
N ARG A 165 8.81 -12.51 1.44
CA ARG A 165 9.87 -13.53 1.44
C ARG A 165 10.15 -14.06 0.02
N PRO A 166 11.35 -14.59 -0.26
CA PRO A 166 11.65 -15.23 -1.53
C PRO A 166 10.66 -16.32 -1.93
N GLY A 167 10.49 -16.51 -3.23
CA GLY A 167 9.67 -17.55 -3.84
C GLY A 167 8.24 -17.10 -4.11
N GLY A 168 7.32 -18.07 -4.13
CA GLY A 168 5.91 -17.84 -4.45
C GLY A 168 4.93 -18.35 -3.39
N GLY A 169 3.64 -18.24 -3.70
CA GLY A 169 2.55 -18.76 -2.86
C GLY A 169 2.24 -17.90 -1.63
N HIS A 170 2.62 -16.62 -1.65
CA HIS A 170 2.37 -15.69 -0.53
C HIS A 170 0.88 -15.52 -0.26
N LYS A 171 0.48 -15.63 1.01
CA LYS A 171 -0.92 -15.43 1.43
C LYS A 171 -1.07 -14.11 2.17
N ASN A 172 -2.05 -13.30 1.78
CA ASN A 172 -2.34 -12.02 2.44
C ASN A 172 -2.56 -12.19 3.95
N ALA A 173 -3.20 -13.27 4.39
CA ALA A 173 -3.48 -13.53 5.80
C ALA A 173 -2.23 -13.84 6.64
N ASN A 174 -1.15 -14.34 6.01
CA ASN A 174 0.10 -14.69 6.68
C ASN A 174 1.04 -13.48 6.69
N SER A 175 0.59 -12.39 7.31
CA SER A 175 1.28 -11.10 7.25
C SER A 175 1.45 -10.46 8.61
N LEU A 176 2.52 -9.69 8.75
CA LEU A 176 2.79 -8.82 9.89
C LEU A 176 2.76 -7.36 9.46
N ARG A 177 2.08 -6.52 10.25
CA ARG A 177 2.08 -5.07 10.08
C ARG A 177 2.94 -4.42 11.17
N SER A 178 3.78 -3.47 10.80
CA SER A 178 4.68 -2.80 11.74
C SER A 178 3.96 -1.82 12.65
N ALA A 179 4.53 -1.56 13.82
CA ALA A 179 4.08 -0.52 14.74
C ALA A 179 4.87 0.78 14.55
N LEU A 180 4.45 1.85 15.23
CA LEU A 180 5.26 3.08 15.35
C LEU A 180 6.70 2.74 15.82
N PRO A 181 7.73 3.40 15.25
CA PRO A 181 7.66 4.52 14.31
C PRO A 181 7.56 4.12 12.81
N TYR A 182 7.46 2.84 12.49
CA TYR A 182 7.41 2.33 11.11
C TYR A 182 5.96 2.26 10.62
N THR A 183 5.47 3.32 9.99
CA THR A 183 4.09 3.40 9.49
C THR A 183 4.05 4.09 8.13
N ALA A 184 2.93 3.94 7.42
CA ALA A 184 2.71 4.62 6.15
C ALA A 184 1.37 5.34 6.13
N ARG A 185 1.25 6.30 5.23
CA ARG A 185 0.01 6.99 4.89
C ARG A 185 -0.49 6.49 3.55
N HIS A 186 -1.80 6.25 3.48
CA HIS A 186 -2.48 6.07 2.20
C HIS A 186 -2.98 7.44 1.75
N LEU A 187 -2.24 8.10 0.84
CA LEU A 187 -2.37 9.53 0.56
C LEU A 187 -3.79 10.01 0.20
N PRO A 188 -4.62 9.25 -0.52
CA PRO A 188 -6.00 9.65 -0.79
C PRO A 188 -6.86 9.96 0.44
N TRP A 189 -6.53 9.40 1.61
CA TRP A 189 -7.24 9.68 2.85
C TRP A 189 -6.95 11.09 3.40
N TYR A 190 -5.98 11.79 2.81
CA TYR A 190 -5.59 13.14 3.21
C TYR A 190 -6.09 14.20 2.22
N TYR A 191 -6.70 13.80 1.11
CA TYR A 191 -7.22 14.71 0.09
C TYR A 191 -8.61 15.25 0.48
N ASP A 192 -8.92 16.47 0.02
CA ASP A 192 -10.25 17.06 0.15
C ASP A 192 -11.10 16.61 -1.04
N LEU A 193 -11.92 15.57 -0.84
CA LEU A 193 -12.76 15.01 -1.91
C LEU A 193 -13.82 16.01 -2.43
N SER A 194 -14.10 17.10 -1.70
CA SER A 194 -14.98 18.17 -2.18
C SER A 194 -14.28 19.12 -3.19
N LYS A 195 -12.96 18.98 -3.34
CA LYS A 195 -12.11 19.79 -4.22
C LYS A 195 -11.11 18.89 -4.96
N PRO A 196 -11.59 17.95 -5.81
CA PRO A 196 -10.70 17.02 -6.50
C PRO A 196 -9.75 17.78 -7.44
N THR A 197 -8.53 17.29 -7.56
CA THR A 197 -7.59 17.78 -8.57
C THR A 197 -7.93 17.20 -9.95
N VAL A 198 -7.31 17.73 -11.00
CA VAL A 198 -7.43 17.18 -12.37
C VAL A 198 -6.98 15.72 -12.42
N GLU A 199 -5.97 15.34 -11.62
CA GLU A 199 -5.50 13.96 -11.52
C GLU A 199 -6.55 13.07 -10.85
N ASP A 200 -7.14 13.51 -9.73
CA ASP A 200 -8.17 12.77 -9.01
C ASP A 200 -9.40 12.51 -9.90
N ASP A 201 -9.88 13.56 -10.57
CA ASP A 201 -11.00 13.47 -11.50
C ASP A 201 -10.71 12.52 -12.66
N TYR A 202 -9.48 12.56 -13.19
CA TYR A 202 -9.07 11.67 -14.26
C TYR A 202 -9.05 10.23 -13.77
N TYR A 203 -8.36 9.96 -12.67
CA TYR A 203 -8.24 8.62 -12.11
C TYR A 203 -9.62 8.02 -11.81
N ASN A 204 -10.50 8.75 -11.11
CA ASN A 204 -11.81 8.26 -10.72
C ASN A 204 -12.73 7.95 -11.91
N LYS A 205 -12.54 8.61 -13.07
CA LYS A 205 -13.30 8.33 -14.30
C LYS A 205 -12.82 7.08 -15.05
N HIS A 206 -11.56 6.68 -14.87
CA HIS A 206 -10.92 5.61 -15.64
C HIS A 206 -10.61 4.36 -14.80
N ALA A 207 -10.65 4.49 -13.48
CA ALA A 207 -10.45 3.38 -12.57
C ALA A 207 -11.68 2.46 -12.55
N ASP A 208 -11.43 1.17 -12.30
CA ASP A 208 -12.50 0.20 -12.08
C ASP A 208 -13.17 0.46 -10.74
N SER A 209 -14.43 0.91 -10.78
CA SER A 209 -15.22 1.26 -9.60
C SER A 209 -15.52 0.07 -8.68
N LEU A 210 -15.30 -1.16 -9.14
CA LEU A 210 -15.39 -2.37 -8.33
C LEU A 210 -14.14 -2.62 -7.49
N ILE A 211 -13.03 -1.94 -7.81
CA ILE A 211 -11.73 -2.13 -7.17
C ILE A 211 -11.37 -0.92 -6.29
N THR A 212 -11.73 0.29 -6.70
CA THR A 212 -11.44 1.50 -5.93
C THR A 212 -12.42 1.72 -4.78
N ASN A 213 -11.90 1.88 -3.55
CA ASN A 213 -12.73 1.89 -2.35
C ASN A 213 -12.92 3.27 -1.68
N TRP A 214 -11.92 4.15 -1.74
CA TRP A 214 -11.83 5.32 -0.84
C TRP A 214 -11.72 6.67 -1.54
N ASN A 215 -11.72 6.69 -2.88
CA ASN A 215 -11.37 7.88 -3.66
C ASN A 215 -12.57 8.74 -4.11
N THR A 216 -13.79 8.33 -3.75
CA THR A 216 -15.04 8.96 -4.20
C THR A 216 -15.94 9.32 -3.01
N GLU A 217 -16.80 10.33 -3.16
CA GLU A 217 -17.73 10.76 -2.09
C GLU A 217 -18.67 9.64 -1.62
N LYS A 218 -19.00 8.70 -2.51
CA LYS A 218 -19.80 7.52 -2.17
C LYS A 218 -18.90 6.31 -2.04
N LEU A 219 -18.99 5.60 -0.92
CA LEU A 219 -18.30 4.33 -0.72
C LEU A 219 -19.01 3.21 -1.50
N PRO A 220 -18.27 2.23 -2.05
CA PRO A 220 -18.86 1.04 -2.63
C PRO A 220 -19.71 0.26 -1.62
N ALA A 221 -20.78 -0.39 -2.11
CA ALA A 221 -21.68 -1.19 -1.26
C ALA A 221 -20.95 -2.32 -0.51
N SER A 222 -19.91 -2.91 -1.13
CA SER A 222 -19.05 -3.92 -0.51
C SER A 222 -18.32 -3.38 0.73
N VAL A 223 -17.78 -2.16 0.66
CA VAL A 223 -17.11 -1.48 1.77
C VAL A 223 -18.11 -1.18 2.89
N LEU A 224 -19.28 -0.63 2.53
CA LEU A 224 -20.34 -0.32 3.50
C LEU A 224 -20.80 -1.56 4.27
N ALA A 225 -20.98 -2.70 3.60
CA ALA A 225 -21.38 -3.95 4.24
C ALA A 225 -20.38 -4.41 5.31
N VAL A 226 -19.07 -4.31 5.03
CA VAL A 226 -18.02 -4.64 5.99
C VAL A 226 -18.00 -3.64 7.15
N LEU A 227 -18.14 -2.34 6.87
CA LEU A 227 -18.18 -1.30 7.91
C LEU A 227 -19.34 -1.51 8.89
N VAL A 228 -20.53 -1.89 8.42
CA VAL A 228 -21.67 -2.21 9.30
C VAL A 228 -21.29 -3.32 10.28
N LYS A 229 -20.66 -4.40 9.80
CA LYS A 229 -20.20 -5.50 10.65
C LYS A 229 -19.16 -5.03 11.67
N LEU A 230 -18.16 -4.27 11.24
CA LEU A 230 -17.10 -3.76 12.13
C LEU A 230 -17.62 -2.82 13.21
N ARG A 231 -18.59 -1.97 12.89
CA ARG A 231 -19.24 -1.07 13.88
C ARG A 231 -19.97 -1.87 14.95
N ALA A 232 -20.78 -2.87 14.56
CA ALA A 232 -21.49 -3.74 15.49
C ALA A 232 -20.53 -4.53 16.41
N GLU A 233 -19.41 -5.02 15.86
CA GLU A 233 -18.36 -5.67 16.66
C GLU A 233 -17.69 -4.71 17.65
N ASN A 234 -17.45 -3.46 17.26
CA ASN A 234 -16.84 -2.45 18.12
C ASN A 234 -17.77 -2.03 19.27
N GLU A 235 -19.08 -1.88 19.00
CA GLU A 235 -20.10 -1.58 20.02
C GLU A 235 -20.20 -2.71 21.04
N THR A 236 -20.26 -3.95 20.57
CA THR A 236 -20.29 -5.13 21.44
C THR A 236 -19.09 -5.15 22.40
N ARG A 237 -17.88 -4.86 21.89
CA ARG A 237 -16.66 -4.82 22.72
C ARG A 237 -16.66 -3.70 23.76
N LYS A 238 -17.18 -2.52 23.40
CA LYS A 238 -17.31 -1.41 24.35
C LYS A 238 -18.27 -1.74 25.50
N SER A 239 -19.25 -2.61 25.27
CA SER A 239 -20.19 -3.05 26.31
C SER A 239 -19.65 -4.16 27.21
N THR A 240 -18.60 -4.87 26.79
CA THR A 240 -17.99 -5.98 27.53
C THR A 240 -16.70 -5.62 28.27
N ASN A 241 -16.17 -4.41 28.08
CA ASN A 241 -15.01 -3.85 28.77
C ASN A 241 -15.46 -2.78 29.77
#